data_AF-A0A2V8IDJ3-F1
#
_entry.id   AF-A0A2V8IDJ3-F1
#
_cell.length_a   1.000
_cell.length_b   1.000
_cell.length_c   1.000
_cell.angle_alpha   90.00
_cell.angle_beta   90.00
_cell.angle_gamma   90.00
#
_symmetry.space_group_name_H-M   'P 1'
#
loop_
_entity.id
_entity.type
_entity.pdbx_description
1 polymer ?
#
loop_
_entity_poly.entity_id
_entity_poly.type
_entity_poly.pdbx_seq_one_letter_code
_entity_poly.pdbx_strand_id
1 'polypeptide(L)'
;MTRTHYTVLAGGTGAAKFLRGLVQVVPEEDVHVVVNVGDDTEIWGLHISPDIDSIAYALAKRLDTVRGWGLENETFRCLEEAQTYGLPSWFRLGDRDLATHLARTEFLRRGLKLTGAVAHMTKAIGVKARVLPATDDPLRTKIETPGGVLDFQEFFVRERWQPQVRSVTYAGANEAHASAAVLN
;
A
#
# COMPACT_ATOMS: atom_id res chain seq x y z
N MET A 1 32.12 -11.33 -9.67
CA MET A 1 30.87 -12.09 -9.48
C MET A 1 29.72 -11.18 -9.87
N THR A 2 28.84 -11.62 -10.76
CA THR A 2 27.61 -10.89 -11.11
C THR A 2 26.69 -10.89 -9.89
N ARG A 3 26.25 -9.70 -9.46
CA ARG A 3 25.30 -9.53 -8.37
C ARG A 3 23.95 -10.12 -8.78
N THR A 4 23.40 -11.03 -7.98
CA THR A 4 22.09 -11.64 -8.24
C THR A 4 21.01 -10.72 -7.68
N HIS A 5 19.99 -10.41 -8.49
CA HIS A 5 18.83 -9.64 -8.06
C HIS A 5 17.61 -10.55 -7.95
N TYR A 6 16.79 -10.33 -6.93
CA TYR A 6 15.53 -11.06 -6.70
C TYR A 6 14.36 -10.12 -6.90
N THR A 7 13.54 -10.37 -7.92
CA THR A 7 12.31 -9.60 -8.15
C THR A 7 11.11 -10.35 -7.61
N VAL A 8 10.35 -9.70 -6.73
CA VAL A 8 9.15 -10.26 -6.09
C VAL A 8 7.94 -9.42 -6.48
N LEU A 9 6.93 -10.06 -7.08
CA LEU A 9 5.60 -9.46 -7.24
C LEU A 9 4.86 -9.62 -5.91
N ALA A 10 4.35 -8.51 -5.36
CA ALA A 10 3.86 -8.47 -3.99
C ALA A 10 2.52 -7.74 -3.87
N GLY A 11 1.63 -8.30 -3.07
CA GLY A 11 0.36 -7.71 -2.67
C GLY A 11 -0.17 -8.40 -1.42
N GLY A 12 -0.89 -7.65 -0.59
CA GLY A 12 -1.45 -8.09 0.67
C GLY A 12 -0.43 -8.46 1.76
N THR A 13 -0.98 -8.86 2.91
CA THR A 13 -0.22 -9.22 4.11
C THR A 13 0.61 -10.50 3.94
N GLY A 14 0.21 -11.39 3.03
CA GLY A 14 0.96 -12.60 2.69
C GLY A 14 2.34 -12.30 2.10
N ALA A 15 2.43 -11.30 1.20
CA ALA A 15 3.70 -10.90 0.62
C ALA A 15 4.63 -10.24 1.66
N ALA A 16 4.08 -9.44 2.57
CA ALA A 16 4.83 -8.89 3.69
C ALA A 16 5.44 -10.00 4.58
N LYS A 17 4.70 -11.08 4.85
CA LYS A 17 5.21 -12.26 5.56
C LYS A 17 6.30 -12.97 4.78
N PHE A 18 6.13 -13.16 3.48
CA PHE A 18 7.13 -13.78 2.60
C PHE A 18 8.43 -12.97 2.58
N LEU A 19 8.35 -11.66 2.35
CA LEU A 19 9.51 -10.77 2.27
C LEU A 19 10.31 -10.72 3.58
N ARG A 20 9.63 -10.74 4.73
CA ARG A 20 10.29 -10.86 6.05
C ARG A 20 11.12 -12.14 6.18
N GLY A 21 10.72 -13.23 5.53
CA GLY A 21 11.50 -14.47 5.47
C GLY A 21 12.63 -14.38 4.45
N LEU A 22 12.34 -13.85 3.26
CA LEU A 22 13.31 -13.74 2.17
C LEU A 22 14.56 -12.95 2.59
N VAL A 23 14.39 -11.79 3.22
CA VAL A 23 15.52 -10.92 3.62
C VAL A 23 16.36 -11.48 4.77
N GLN A 24 16.01 -12.66 5.30
CA GLN A 24 16.86 -13.40 6.25
C GLN A 24 17.84 -14.33 5.55
N VAL A 25 17.59 -14.67 4.28
CA VAL A 25 18.39 -15.64 3.51
C VAL A 25 19.05 -15.01 2.27
N VAL A 26 18.66 -13.80 1.89
CA VAL A 26 19.34 -13.00 0.85
C VAL A 26 19.58 -11.57 1.37
N PRO A 27 20.63 -10.86 0.89
CA PRO A 27 20.83 -9.46 1.21
C PRO A 27 19.62 -8.62 0.79
N GLU A 28 19.10 -7.79 1.71
CA GLU A 28 17.90 -6.99 1.46
C GLU A 28 18.07 -6.02 0.29
N GLU A 29 19.27 -5.46 0.12
CA GLU A 29 19.64 -4.58 -0.99
C GLU A 29 19.62 -5.26 -2.38
N ASP A 30 19.53 -6.59 -2.43
CA ASP A 30 19.42 -7.37 -3.67
C ASP A 30 17.96 -7.66 -4.05
N VAL A 31 17.01 -7.28 -3.20
CA VAL A 31 15.58 -7.53 -3.38
C VAL A 31 14.89 -6.31 -4.01
N HIS A 32 14.21 -6.55 -5.13
CA HIS A 32 13.30 -5.61 -5.77
C HIS A 32 11.88 -6.12 -5.57
N VAL A 33 10.99 -5.27 -5.08
CA VAL A 33 9.60 -5.62 -4.79
C VAL A 33 8.70 -4.77 -5.67
N VAL A 34 7.99 -5.41 -6.61
CA VAL A 34 6.98 -4.76 -7.45
C VAL A 34 5.63 -4.96 -6.78
N VAL A 35 5.06 -3.86 -6.29
CA VAL A 35 3.93 -3.88 -5.37
C VAL A 35 2.64 -3.51 -6.09
N ASN A 36 1.58 -4.25 -5.82
CA ASN A 36 0.21 -3.94 -6.23
C ASN A 36 -0.19 -2.51 -5.83
N VAL A 37 -0.83 -1.80 -6.76
CA VAL A 37 -1.42 -0.46 -6.55
C VAL A 37 -2.94 -0.46 -6.72
N GLY A 38 -3.54 -1.60 -7.09
CA GLY A 38 -4.98 -1.72 -7.32
C GLY A 38 -5.81 -1.44 -6.06
N ASP A 39 -5.19 -1.58 -4.90
CA ASP A 39 -5.79 -1.40 -3.58
C ASP A 39 -5.62 0.03 -3.05
N ASP A 40 -4.87 0.87 -3.77
CA ASP A 40 -4.68 2.26 -3.42
C ASP A 40 -6.04 2.98 -3.41
N THR A 41 -6.20 3.94 -2.50
CA THR A 41 -7.47 4.66 -2.34
C THR A 41 -7.22 6.06 -1.80
N GLU A 42 -8.29 6.84 -1.67
CA GLU A 42 -8.25 8.16 -1.05
C GLU A 42 -9.26 8.21 0.11
N ILE A 43 -8.78 8.51 1.31
CA ILE A 43 -9.63 8.71 2.49
C ILE A 43 -9.28 10.07 3.08
N TRP A 44 -10.30 10.90 3.32
CA TRP A 44 -10.15 12.27 3.84
C TRP A 44 -9.18 13.14 3.01
N GLY A 45 -9.11 12.92 1.69
CA GLY A 45 -8.20 13.63 0.80
C GLY A 45 -6.74 13.17 0.88
N LEU A 46 -6.47 12.05 1.55
CA LEU A 46 -5.15 11.45 1.70
C LEU A 46 -5.00 10.20 0.84
N HIS A 47 -3.89 10.13 0.12
CA HIS A 47 -3.54 8.97 -0.70
C HIS A 47 -2.99 7.82 0.16
N ILE A 48 -3.67 6.68 0.10
CA ILE A 48 -3.35 5.48 0.88
C ILE A 48 -2.95 4.38 -0.10
N SER A 49 -1.84 3.69 0.20
CA SER A 49 -1.33 2.58 -0.61
C SER A 49 -1.11 1.35 0.28
N PRO A 50 -2.17 0.58 0.62
CA PRO A 50 -2.14 -0.41 1.70
C PRO A 50 -1.07 -1.49 1.54
N ASP A 51 -0.85 -1.98 0.33
CA ASP A 51 0.13 -3.02 0.05
C ASP A 51 1.56 -2.49 0.15
N ILE A 52 1.81 -1.29 -0.40
CA ILE A 52 3.10 -0.60 -0.29
C ILE A 52 3.44 -0.34 1.16
N ASP A 53 2.48 0.18 1.93
CA ASP A 53 2.64 0.50 3.35
C ASP A 53 2.93 -0.76 4.16
N SER A 54 2.15 -1.83 3.96
CA SER A 54 2.36 -3.10 4.66
C SER A 54 3.75 -3.69 4.39
N ILE A 55 4.22 -3.65 3.13
CA ILE A 55 5.55 -4.13 2.74
C ILE A 55 6.65 -3.26 3.34
N ALA A 56 6.52 -1.93 3.21
CA ALA A 56 7.48 -0.98 3.75
C ALA A 56 7.62 -1.14 5.28
N TYR A 57 6.51 -1.26 5.99
CA TYR A 57 6.51 -1.46 7.44
C TYR A 57 7.07 -2.82 7.83
N ALA A 58 6.81 -3.88 7.06
CA ALA A 58 7.35 -5.21 7.32
C ALA A 58 8.86 -5.24 7.18
N LEU A 59 9.40 -4.67 6.10
CA LEU A 59 10.84 -4.59 5.84
C LEU A 59 11.54 -3.66 6.84
N ALA A 60 10.90 -2.55 7.23
CA ALA A 60 11.41 -1.65 8.26
C ALA A 60 11.31 -2.21 9.70
N LYS A 61 10.73 -3.41 9.89
CA LYS A 61 10.43 -4.02 11.20
C LYS A 61 9.54 -3.14 12.09
N ARG A 62 8.54 -2.49 11.49
CA ARG A 62 7.58 -1.59 12.15
C ARG A 62 6.12 -2.06 12.05
N LEU A 63 5.85 -3.13 11.30
CA LEU A 63 4.50 -3.68 11.11
C LEU A 63 3.94 -4.25 12.42
N ASP A 64 2.68 -3.96 12.75
CA ASP A 64 1.95 -4.68 13.80
C ASP A 64 1.66 -6.11 13.33
N THR A 65 2.46 -7.06 13.82
CA THR A 65 2.32 -8.46 13.41
C THR A 65 1.16 -9.20 14.08
N VAL A 66 0.58 -8.64 15.15
CA VAL A 66 -0.58 -9.22 15.84
C VAL A 66 -1.84 -8.89 15.05
N ARG A 67 -1.98 -7.62 14.66
CA ARG A 67 -3.09 -7.16 13.82
C ARG A 67 -2.93 -7.57 12.35
N GLY A 68 -1.69 -7.70 11.90
CA GLY A 68 -1.33 -8.08 10.54
C GLY A 68 -1.28 -6.91 9.55
N TRP A 69 -1.60 -5.69 9.99
CA TRP A 69 -1.58 -4.47 9.19
C TRP A 69 -1.30 -3.25 10.07
N GLY A 70 -0.84 -2.15 9.45
CA GLY A 70 -0.51 -0.91 10.14
C GLY A 70 0.77 -1.00 10.98
N LEU A 71 1.07 0.09 11.69
CA LEU A 71 2.27 0.20 12.52
C LEU A 71 2.05 -0.36 13.93
N GLU A 72 3.11 -0.92 14.52
CA GLU A 72 3.12 -1.29 15.94
C GLU A 72 2.95 -0.06 16.85
N ASN A 73 2.43 -0.26 18.06
CA ASN A 73 2.26 0.77 19.09
C ASN A 73 1.45 1.99 18.58
N GLU A 74 0.38 1.72 17.83
CA GLU A 74 -0.48 2.77 17.31
C GLU A 74 -1.56 3.25 18.26
N THR A 75 -1.86 4.54 18.16
CA THR A 75 -3.07 5.16 18.72
C THR A 75 -4.02 5.55 17.59
N PHE A 76 -5.29 5.82 17.93
CA PHE A 76 -6.36 6.14 16.99
C PHE A 76 -7.09 7.43 17.38
N ARG A 77 -6.41 8.34 18.06
CA ARG A 77 -7.06 9.54 18.61
C ARG A 77 -7.56 10.46 17.51
N CYS A 78 -6.80 10.59 16.41
CA CYS A 78 -7.24 11.39 15.26
C CYS A 78 -8.51 10.79 14.62
N LEU A 79 -8.58 9.46 14.49
CA LEU A 79 -9.76 8.76 13.98
C LEU A 79 -10.98 8.95 14.89
N GLU A 80 -10.79 8.87 16.20
CA GLU A 80 -11.85 9.09 17.21
C GLU A 80 -12.39 10.53 17.11
N GLU A 81 -11.52 11.53 17.05
CA GLU A 81 -11.92 12.93 16.88
C GLU A 81 -12.59 13.17 15.51
N ALA A 82 -12.04 12.61 14.44
CA ALA A 82 -12.62 12.71 13.08
C ALA A 82 -14.06 12.18 13.04
N GLN A 83 -14.35 11.11 13.76
CA GLN A 83 -15.69 10.56 13.88
C GLN A 83 -16.68 11.54 14.55
N THR A 84 -16.23 12.36 15.51
CA THR A 84 -17.09 13.38 16.13
C THR A 84 -17.56 14.44 15.13
N TYR A 85 -16.77 14.70 14.09
CA TYR A 85 -17.11 15.60 12.98
C TYR A 85 -17.92 14.91 11.86
N GLY A 86 -18.31 13.63 12.04
CA GLY A 86 -19.08 12.87 11.06
C GLY A 86 -18.25 12.31 9.90
N LEU A 87 -16.92 12.30 10.00
CA LEU A 87 -16.08 11.69 8.98
C LEU A 87 -16.16 10.14 9.06
N PRO A 88 -16.05 9.44 7.92
CA PRO A 88 -16.08 7.98 7.90
C PRO A 88 -14.93 7.37 8.71
N SER A 89 -15.21 6.43 9.61
CA SER A 89 -14.21 5.75 10.45
C SER A 89 -14.05 4.24 10.16
N TRP A 90 -14.67 3.75 9.09
CA TRP A 90 -14.63 2.34 8.69
C TRP A 90 -13.22 1.91 8.23
N PHE A 91 -12.42 2.84 7.70
CA PHE A 91 -11.01 2.63 7.40
C PHE A 91 -10.16 3.14 8.56
N ARG A 92 -9.55 2.23 9.31
CA ARG A 92 -8.86 2.57 10.57
C ARG A 92 -7.44 3.07 10.30
N LEU A 93 -7.27 4.39 10.28
CA LEU A 93 -5.98 5.06 10.19
C LEU A 93 -5.43 5.34 11.59
N GLY A 94 -4.26 4.78 11.90
CA GLY A 94 -3.54 5.09 13.14
C GLY A 94 -2.85 6.46 13.07
N ASP A 95 -2.49 7.03 14.22
CA ASP A 95 -1.92 8.38 14.28
C ASP A 95 -0.52 8.47 13.64
N ARG A 96 0.32 7.43 13.75
CA ARG A 96 1.61 7.35 13.06
C ARG A 96 1.44 7.01 11.58
N ASP A 97 0.47 6.16 11.24
CA ASP A 97 0.15 5.78 9.86
C ASP A 97 -0.37 6.99 9.06
N LEU A 98 -1.13 7.86 9.72
CA LEU A 98 -1.57 9.13 9.15
C LEU A 98 -0.39 9.98 8.68
N ALA A 99 0.75 9.96 9.38
CA ALA A 99 1.96 10.67 8.96
C ALA A 99 2.50 10.14 7.62
N THR A 100 2.41 8.82 7.38
CA THR A 100 2.77 8.20 6.10
C THR A 100 1.89 8.75 4.97
N HIS A 101 0.57 8.77 5.19
CA HIS A 101 -0.37 9.23 4.18
C HIS A 101 -0.27 10.75 3.91
N LEU A 102 -0.05 11.55 4.96
CA LEU A 102 0.23 12.99 4.84
C LEU A 102 1.48 13.23 4.01
N ALA A 103 2.59 12.55 4.32
CA ALA A 103 3.85 12.70 3.60
C ALA A 103 3.71 12.28 2.13
N ARG A 104 3.10 11.11 1.85
CA ARG A 104 2.85 10.65 0.48
C ARG A 104 2.02 11.67 -0.30
N THR A 105 0.90 12.10 0.28
CA THR A 105 -0.02 13.05 -0.36
C THR A 105 0.69 14.36 -0.67
N GLU A 106 1.51 14.87 0.25
CA GLU A 106 2.30 16.09 0.03
C GLU A 106 3.33 15.90 -1.09
N PHE A 107 4.05 14.78 -1.14
CA PHE A 107 4.98 14.50 -2.22
C PHE A 107 4.30 14.43 -3.59
N LEU A 108 3.16 13.75 -3.67
CA LEU A 108 2.36 13.67 -4.91
C LEU A 108 1.87 15.06 -5.33
N ARG A 109 1.38 15.88 -4.40
CA ARG A 109 0.95 17.26 -4.68
C ARG A 109 2.09 18.16 -5.17
N ARG A 110 3.32 17.91 -4.72
CA ARG A 110 4.52 18.58 -5.23
C ARG A 110 4.98 18.07 -6.61
N GLY A 111 4.26 17.14 -7.21
CA GLY A 111 4.54 16.61 -8.54
C GLY A 111 5.51 15.42 -8.56
N LEU A 112 5.85 14.82 -7.41
CA LEU A 112 6.55 13.54 -7.42
C LEU A 112 5.60 12.46 -7.93
N LYS A 113 6.12 11.55 -8.74
CA LYS A 113 5.43 10.29 -9.06
C LYS A 113 5.42 9.35 -7.85
N LEU A 114 4.49 8.40 -7.81
CA LEU A 114 4.35 7.45 -6.71
C LEU A 114 5.66 6.69 -6.44
N THR A 115 6.35 6.24 -7.49
CA THR A 115 7.67 5.59 -7.42
C THR A 115 8.69 6.45 -6.67
N GLY A 116 8.73 7.76 -6.95
CA GLY A 116 9.63 8.69 -6.29
C GLY A 116 9.27 8.91 -4.82
N ALA A 117 7.98 9.08 -4.52
CA ALA A 117 7.49 9.22 -3.15
C ALA A 117 7.81 7.97 -2.31
N VAL A 118 7.51 6.77 -2.83
CA VAL A 118 7.78 5.49 -2.17
C VAL A 118 9.28 5.30 -1.93
N ALA A 119 10.12 5.60 -2.92
CA ALA A 119 11.58 5.50 -2.76
C ALA A 119 12.11 6.46 -1.67
N HIS A 120 11.57 7.68 -1.59
CA HIS A 120 11.95 8.63 -0.55
C HIS A 120 11.55 8.15 0.85
N MET A 121 10.29 7.70 0.98
CA MET A 121 9.71 7.29 2.26
C MET A 121 10.34 6.00 2.80
N THR A 122 10.53 4.99 1.93
CA THR A 122 11.14 3.70 2.33
C THR A 122 12.59 3.88 2.78
N LYS A 123 13.36 4.72 2.07
CA LYS A 123 14.72 5.11 2.49
C LYS A 123 14.72 5.78 3.87
N ALA A 124 13.79 6.70 4.13
CA ALA A 124 13.71 7.43 5.39
C ALA A 124 13.43 6.53 6.60
N ILE A 125 12.76 5.40 6.40
CA ILE A 125 12.46 4.43 7.47
C ILE A 125 13.45 3.26 7.53
N GLY A 126 14.48 3.25 6.68
CA GLY A 126 15.59 2.30 6.72
C GLY A 126 15.41 1.03 5.89
N VAL A 127 14.43 0.98 4.98
CA VAL A 127 14.27 -0.14 4.04
C VAL A 127 15.39 -0.08 2.99
N LYS A 128 16.08 -1.21 2.80
CA LYS A 128 17.19 -1.34 1.83
C LYS A 128 16.73 -1.94 0.50
N ALA A 129 15.64 -2.72 0.51
CA ALA A 129 15.04 -3.26 -0.71
C ALA A 129 14.50 -2.13 -1.59
N ARG A 130 14.50 -2.32 -2.91
CA ARG A 130 13.81 -1.39 -3.83
C ARG A 130 12.33 -1.74 -3.85
N VAL A 131 11.52 -0.99 -3.12
CA VAL A 131 10.06 -1.09 -3.17
C VAL A 131 9.55 -0.19 -4.30
N LEU A 132 8.88 -0.79 -5.27
CA LEU A 132 8.44 -0.17 -6.51
C LEU A 132 6.92 -0.36 -6.65
N PRO A 133 6.10 0.69 -6.77
CA PRO A 133 4.72 0.51 -7.21
C PRO A 133 4.72 -0.09 -8.62
N ALA A 134 3.76 -0.97 -8.92
CA ALA A 134 3.65 -1.61 -10.23
C ALA A 134 3.50 -0.61 -11.38
N THR A 135 2.87 0.54 -11.11
CA THR A 135 2.74 1.68 -12.02
C THR A 135 2.67 2.98 -11.22
N ASP A 136 3.02 4.10 -11.86
CA ASP A 136 2.74 5.45 -11.34
C ASP A 136 1.34 5.95 -11.74
N ASP A 137 0.68 5.26 -12.67
CA ASP A 137 -0.60 5.65 -13.23
C ASP A 137 -1.77 5.22 -12.33
N PRO A 138 -2.91 5.93 -12.36
CA PRO A 138 -4.09 5.52 -11.61
C PRO A 138 -4.59 4.15 -12.05
N LEU A 139 -4.53 3.17 -11.15
CA LEU A 139 -5.02 1.81 -11.35
C LEU A 139 -5.78 1.36 -10.10
N ARG A 140 -7.04 0.93 -10.25
CA ARG A 140 -7.91 0.58 -9.11
C ARG A 140 -8.67 -0.72 -9.36
N THR A 141 -8.63 -1.62 -8.39
CA THR A 141 -9.47 -2.81 -8.34
C THR A 141 -10.90 -2.41 -7.95
N LYS A 142 -11.86 -2.75 -8.80
CA LYS A 142 -13.30 -2.48 -8.61
C LYS A 142 -14.05 -3.79 -8.51
N ILE A 143 -14.96 -3.87 -7.55
CA ILE A 143 -15.75 -5.05 -7.27
C ILE A 143 -17.21 -4.78 -7.66
N GLU A 144 -17.72 -5.52 -8.64
CA GLU A 144 -19.12 -5.43 -9.01
C GLU A 144 -19.97 -6.33 -8.12
N THR A 145 -21.01 -5.76 -7.52
CA THR A 145 -21.95 -6.48 -6.65
C THR A 145 -23.40 -6.21 -7.10
N PRO A 146 -24.40 -6.96 -6.60
CA PRO A 146 -25.81 -6.63 -6.84
C PRO A 146 -26.22 -5.21 -6.38
N GLY A 147 -25.53 -4.64 -5.38
CA GLY A 147 -25.79 -3.31 -4.85
C GLY A 147 -25.04 -2.18 -5.56
N GLY A 148 -24.26 -2.48 -6.60
CA GLY A 148 -23.42 -1.52 -7.31
C GLY A 148 -21.94 -1.88 -7.29
N VAL A 149 -21.13 -0.99 -7.86
CA VAL A 149 -19.67 -1.13 -7.93
C VAL A 149 -19.05 -0.50 -6.68
N LEU A 150 -18.12 -1.24 -6.06
CA LEU A 150 -17.37 -0.81 -4.88
C LEU A 150 -15.88 -0.70 -5.19
N ASP A 151 -15.20 0.21 -4.52
CA ASP A 151 -13.75 0.16 -4.40
C ASP A 151 -13.32 -1.06 -3.60
N PHE A 152 -12.12 -1.59 -3.86
CA PHE A 152 -11.65 -2.78 -3.16
C PHE A 152 -11.64 -2.60 -1.63
N GLN A 153 -11.20 -1.46 -1.12
CA GLN A 153 -11.19 -1.19 0.33
C GLN A 153 -12.60 -1.07 0.91
N GLU A 154 -13.58 -0.55 0.15
CA GLU A 154 -14.96 -0.54 0.58
C GLU A 154 -15.50 -1.97 0.67
N PHE A 155 -15.30 -2.78 -0.37
CA PHE A 155 -15.71 -4.19 -0.36
C PHE A 155 -15.04 -4.99 0.77
N PHE A 156 -13.73 -4.86 0.92
CA PHE A 156 -12.94 -5.69 1.82
C PHE A 156 -13.03 -5.22 3.27
N VAL A 157 -12.96 -3.91 3.53
CA VAL A 157 -12.92 -3.35 4.89
C VAL A 157 -14.32 -2.94 5.36
N ARG A 158 -15.02 -2.09 4.59
CA ARG A 158 -16.34 -1.56 5.01
C ARG A 158 -17.41 -2.65 5.01
N GLU A 159 -17.54 -3.36 3.90
CA GLU A 159 -18.54 -4.42 3.72
C GLU A 159 -18.08 -5.79 4.22
N ARG A 160 -16.83 -5.90 4.71
CA ARG A 160 -16.24 -7.13 5.25
C ARG A 160 -16.43 -8.34 4.34
N TRP A 161 -16.17 -8.15 3.04
CA TRP A 161 -16.25 -9.19 2.00
C TRP A 161 -17.58 -9.97 1.98
N GLN A 162 -18.67 -9.40 2.52
CA GLN A 162 -19.99 -10.05 2.58
C GLN A 162 -20.78 -9.97 1.27
N PRO A 163 -20.77 -8.86 0.50
CA PRO A 163 -21.52 -8.78 -0.74
C PRO A 163 -21.09 -9.85 -1.75
N GLN A 164 -22.05 -10.37 -2.51
CA GLN A 164 -21.74 -11.31 -3.60
C GLN A 164 -20.95 -10.60 -4.70
N VAL A 165 -19.78 -11.15 -5.05
CA VAL A 165 -18.98 -10.68 -6.18
C VAL A 165 -19.58 -11.21 -7.48
N ARG A 166 -19.89 -10.31 -8.41
CA ARG A 166 -20.31 -10.63 -9.79
C ARG A 166 -19.14 -10.63 -10.74
N SER A 167 -18.30 -9.60 -10.65
CA SER A 167 -17.11 -9.44 -11.47
C SER A 167 -16.05 -8.60 -10.74
N VAL A 168 -14.82 -8.71 -11.21
CA VAL A 168 -13.69 -7.88 -10.78
C VAL A 168 -13.17 -7.16 -12.02
N THR A 169 -13.02 -5.85 -11.94
CA THR A 169 -12.47 -5.04 -13.02
C THR A 169 -11.33 -4.16 -12.51
N TYR A 170 -10.47 -3.73 -13.42
CA TYR A 170 -9.28 -2.94 -13.11
C TYR A 170 -9.36 -1.62 -13.85
N ALA A 171 -9.90 -0.60 -13.17
CA ALA A 171 -10.07 0.73 -13.75
C ALA A 171 -8.69 1.36 -13.98
N GLY A 172 -8.40 1.75 -15.23
CA GLY A 172 -7.11 2.31 -15.66
C GLY A 172 -6.11 1.28 -16.20
N ALA A 173 -6.43 -0.02 -16.21
CA ALA A 173 -5.47 -1.06 -16.58
C ALA A 173 -5.03 -1.03 -18.05
N ASN A 174 -5.87 -0.55 -18.96
CA ASN A 174 -5.55 -0.48 -20.39
C ASN A 174 -4.62 0.71 -20.70
N GLU A 175 -4.64 1.73 -19.84
CA GLU A 175 -3.86 2.96 -19.97
C GLU A 175 -2.60 2.97 -19.09
N ALA A 176 -2.57 2.17 -18.03
CA ALA A 176 -1.46 2.13 -17.09
C ALA A 176 -0.20 1.50 -17.70
N HIS A 177 0.94 2.11 -17.40
CA HIS A 177 2.25 1.63 -17.84
C HIS A 177 3.15 1.34 -16.66
N ALA A 178 3.89 0.22 -16.72
CA ALA A 178 4.95 -0.04 -15.77
C ALA A 178 6.03 1.05 -15.88
N SER A 179 6.51 1.55 -14.74
CA SER A 179 7.55 2.57 -14.74
C SER A 179 8.87 1.96 -15.25
N ALA A 180 9.76 2.81 -15.78
CA ALA A 180 11.11 2.37 -16.15
C ALA A 180 11.90 1.78 -14.97
N ALA A 181 11.53 2.10 -13.73
CA ALA A 181 12.13 1.51 -12.54
C ALA A 181 11.71 0.04 -12.33
N VAL A 182 10.54 -0.35 -12.83
CA VAL A 182 10.02 -1.72 -12.79
C VAL A 182 10.55 -2.57 -13.95
N LEU A 183 10.71 -1.98 -15.14
CA LEU A 183 11.12 -2.69 -16.35
C LEU A 183 12.64 -2.96 -16.47
N ASN A 184 13.47 -2.26 -15.70
CA ASN A 184 14.94 -2.33 -15.74
C ASN A 184 15.52 -2.94 -14.46
#